data_AF-A0A849MUD7-F1
#
_entry.id   AF-A0A849MUD7-F1
#
_cell.length_a   1.000
_cell.length_b   1.000
_cell.length_c   1.000
_cell.angle_alpha   90.00
_cell.angle_beta   90.00
_cell.angle_gamma   90.00
#
_symmetry.space_group_name_H-M   'P 1'
#
loop_
_entity.id
_entity.type
_entity.pdbx_description
1 polymer ?
#
loop_
_entity_poly.entity_id
_entity_poly.type
_entity_poly.pdbx_seq_one_letter_code
_entity_poly.pdbx_strand_id
1 'polypeptide(L)'
;MLVMSAVLLPGARRKSVGLAYLLLAFCGLFGLHRIYLGRGLSGAGMAAISLLSIPLIWSGLGLLGFVATGTWALADALLIPSMAREAEPGLPALA
;
A
#
# COMPACT_ATOMS: atom_id res chain seq x y z
N MET A 1 -15.41 -6.91 -41.52
CA MET A 1 -16.01 -6.81 -40.17
C MET A 1 -15.32 -7.87 -39.30
N LEU A 2 -14.17 -7.52 -38.73
CA LEU A 2 -13.33 -8.44 -37.96
C LEU A 2 -13.59 -8.15 -36.48
N VAL A 3 -14.24 -9.11 -35.80
CA VAL A 3 -14.51 -9.07 -34.37
C VAL A 3 -13.19 -8.81 -33.65
N MET A 4 -13.09 -7.65 -32.98
CA MET A 4 -12.00 -7.33 -32.07
C MET A 4 -12.09 -8.30 -30.89
N SER A 5 -11.43 -9.45 -31.03
CA SER A 5 -11.15 -10.38 -29.94
C SER A 5 -10.61 -9.55 -28.78
N ALA A 6 -11.41 -9.47 -27.71
CA ALA A 6 -10.97 -8.93 -26.45
C ALA A 6 -9.73 -9.73 -26.04
N VAL A 7 -8.56 -9.14 -26.24
CA VAL A 7 -7.33 -9.56 -25.60
C VAL A 7 -7.58 -9.35 -24.11
N LEU A 8 -8.15 -10.38 -23.48
CA LEU A 8 -8.01 -10.63 -22.05
C LEU A 8 -6.52 -10.72 -21.82
N LEU A 9 -5.86 -9.61 -21.45
CA LEU A 9 -4.49 -9.67 -20.95
C LEU A 9 -4.53 -10.55 -19.69
N PRO A 10 -4.00 -11.79 -19.72
CA PRO A 10 -3.94 -12.66 -18.56
C PRO A 10 -2.78 -12.16 -17.72
N GLY A 11 -3.03 -11.11 -16.94
CA GLY A 11 -1.93 -10.40 -16.28
C GLY A 11 -2.32 -9.55 -15.08
N ALA A 12 -3.60 -9.46 -14.72
CA ALA A 12 -3.98 -8.94 -13.42
C ALA A 12 -3.64 -9.98 -12.35
N ARG A 13 -2.34 -10.12 -12.05
CA ARG A 13 -1.85 -10.89 -10.90
C ARG A 13 -2.59 -10.35 -9.68
N ARG A 14 -3.55 -11.11 -9.15
CA ARG A 14 -4.28 -10.78 -7.93
C ARG A 14 -3.23 -10.48 -6.85
N LYS A 15 -3.19 -9.24 -6.38
CA LYS A 15 -2.28 -8.86 -5.29
C LYS A 15 -2.84 -9.47 -4.02
N SER A 16 -2.04 -10.27 -3.33
CA SER A 16 -2.51 -11.01 -2.16
C SER A 16 -2.69 -10.08 -0.98
N VAL A 17 -3.91 -10.01 -0.45
CA VAL A 17 -4.26 -9.27 0.77
C VAL A 17 -3.43 -9.74 1.95
N GLY A 18 -3.22 -11.06 2.07
CA GLY A 18 -2.39 -11.64 3.12
C GLY A 18 -0.93 -11.17 3.03
N LEU A 19 -0.40 -11.02 1.81
CA LEU A 19 0.94 -10.48 1.61
C LEU A 19 0.99 -8.99 1.98
N ALA A 20 -0.05 -8.21 1.67
CA ALA A 20 -0.14 -6.80 2.06
C ALA A 20 -0.13 -6.62 3.60
N TYR A 21 -0.84 -7.48 4.34
CA TYR A 21 -0.78 -7.49 5.80
C TYR A 21 0.58 -7.94 6.34
N LEU A 22 1.23 -8.92 5.71
CA LEU A 22 2.58 -9.34 6.09
C LEU A 22 3.60 -8.20 5.87
N LEU A 23 3.49 -7.50 4.74
CA LEU A 23 4.29 -6.31 4.45
C LEU A 23 3.99 -5.17 5.42
N LEU A 24 2.74 -5.01 5.86
CA LEU A 24 2.38 -4.04 6.89
C LEU A 24 3.02 -4.39 8.24
N ALA A 25 2.97 -5.66 8.64
CA ALA A 25 3.53 -6.12 9.91
C ALA A 25 5.06 -6.01 9.98
N PHE A 26 5.76 -6.34 8.88
CA PHE A 26 7.24 -6.29 8.84
C PHE A 26 7.81 -4.96 8.35
N CYS A 27 7.07 -4.22 7.51
CA CYS A 27 7.58 -3.07 6.77
C CYS A 27 6.58 -1.89 6.72
N GLY A 28 5.60 -1.86 7.62
CA GLY A 28 4.54 -0.84 7.63
C GLY A 28 5.05 0.59 7.82
N LEU A 29 6.15 0.77 8.56
CA LEU A 29 6.81 2.07 8.71
C LEU A 29 7.50 2.53 7.41
N PHE A 30 7.95 1.61 6.57
CA PHE A 30 8.67 1.91 5.33
C PHE A 30 7.73 2.08 4.11
N GLY A 31 6.41 1.89 4.26
CA GLY A 31 5.43 2.12 3.19
C GLY A 31 5.43 1.07 2.07
N LEU A 32 6.09 -0.07 2.28
CA LEU A 32 6.28 -1.13 1.27
C LEU A 32 4.95 -1.81 0.90
N HIS A 33 4.01 -1.90 1.86
CA HIS A 33 2.65 -2.42 1.64
C HIS A 33 1.89 -1.61 0.58
N ARG A 34 2.12 -0.29 0.51
CA ARG A 34 1.44 0.63 -0.40
C ARG A 34 2.04 0.60 -1.81
N ILE A 35 3.35 0.39 -1.92
CA ILE A 35 4.03 0.14 -3.20
C ILE A 35 3.53 -1.18 -3.81
N TYR A 36 3.37 -2.24 -3.00
CA TYR A 36 2.86 -3.53 -3.44
C TYR A 36 1.42 -3.46 -3.99
N LEU A 37 0.58 -2.63 -3.37
CA LEU A 37 -0.80 -2.40 -3.81
C LEU A 37 -0.92 -1.45 -5.03
N GLY A 38 0.20 -0.92 -5.56
CA GLY A 38 0.23 -0.06 -6.74
C GLY A 38 0.12 1.44 -6.44
N ARG A 39 0.19 1.85 -5.17
CA ARG A 39 0.12 3.25 -4.71
C ARG A 39 1.52 3.77 -4.34
N GLY A 40 2.44 3.70 -5.31
CA GLY A 40 3.87 4.00 -5.11
C GLY A 40 4.18 5.42 -4.62
N LEU A 41 3.43 6.44 -5.08
CA LEU A 41 3.67 7.83 -4.70
C LEU A 41 3.49 8.07 -3.20
N SER A 42 2.44 7.47 -2.63
CA SER A 42 2.14 7.61 -1.21
C SER A 42 2.98 6.67 -0.34
N GLY A 43 3.40 5.51 -0.85
CA GLY A 43 4.38 4.66 -0.19
C GLY A 43 5.76 5.34 -0.11
N ALA A 44 6.18 6.03 -1.17
CA ALA A 44 7.42 6.79 -1.21
C ALA A 44 7.42 7.96 -0.20
N GLY A 45 6.30 8.67 -0.04
CA GLY A 45 6.17 9.71 1.00
C GLY A 45 6.33 9.15 2.42
N MET A 46 5.74 7.98 2.68
CA MET A 46 5.84 7.30 3.96
C MET A 46 7.27 6.81 4.24
N ALA A 47 7.94 6.27 3.24
CA ALA A 47 9.36 5.90 3.30
C ALA A 47 10.26 7.10 3.57
N ALA A 48 10.02 8.23 2.89
CA ALA A 48 10.80 9.46 3.08
C ALA A 48 10.67 10.01 4.50
N ILE A 49 9.46 10.02 5.08
CA ILE A 49 9.24 10.47 6.46
C ILE A 49 9.96 9.53 7.43
N SER A 50 9.84 8.22 7.27
CA SER A 50 10.53 7.25 8.13
C SER A 50 12.04 7.35 8.01
N LEU A 51 12.58 7.52 6.80
CA LEU A 51 14.01 7.68 6.57
C LEU A 51 14.56 8.99 7.17
N LEU A 52 13.78 10.08 7.07
CA LEU A 52 14.12 11.35 7.70
C LEU A 52 14.00 11.28 9.23
N SER A 53 13.12 10.42 9.75
CA SER A 53 12.91 10.22 11.19
C SER A 53 14.06 9.46 11.87
N ILE A 54 14.83 8.63 11.12
CA ILE A 54 15.98 7.88 11.65
C ILE A 54 17.06 8.78 12.24
N PRO A 55 17.64 9.76 11.51
CA PRO A 55 18.65 10.66 12.08
C PRO A 55 18.05 11.61 13.13
N LEU A 56 16.77 11.94 13.02
CA LEU A 56 16.06 12.81 13.95
C LEU A 56 15.68 12.08 15.27
N ILE A 57 15.91 10.77 15.39
CA ILE A 57 15.53 10.03 16.60
C ILE A 57 16.33 10.50 17.82
N TRP A 58 17.58 10.92 17.63
CA TRP A 58 18.44 11.47 18.69
C TRP A 58 17.95 12.80 19.26
N SER A 59 17.17 13.57 18.50
CA SER A 59 16.58 14.82 18.96
C SER A 59 15.19 14.65 19.57
N GLY A 60 14.67 13.42 19.64
CA GLY A 60 13.30 13.12 20.05
C GLY A 60 12.24 13.45 18.99
N LEU A 61 12.56 14.30 18.01
CA LEU A 61 11.67 14.68 16.91
C LEU A 61 11.38 13.50 15.97
N GLY A 62 12.34 12.59 15.82
CA GLY A 62 12.17 11.35 15.05
C GLY A 62 11.09 10.44 15.64
N LEU A 63 10.88 10.48 16.96
CA LEU A 63 9.81 9.70 17.60
C LEU A 63 8.42 10.15 17.13
N LEU A 64 8.22 11.46 16.95
CA LEU A 64 6.97 12.00 16.39
C LEU A 64 6.75 11.53 14.95
N GLY A 65 7.82 11.46 14.16
CA GLY A 65 7.79 10.89 12.81
C GLY A 65 7.39 9.42 12.80
N PHE A 66 7.94 8.60 13.70
CA PHE A 66 7.56 7.20 13.85
C PHE A 66 6.13 7.01 14.37
N VAL A 67 5.65 7.86 15.28
CA VAL A 67 4.25 7.84 15.74
C VAL A 67 3.30 8.22 14.61
N ALA A 68 3.67 9.23 13.81
CA ALA A 68 2.89 9.64 12.64
C ALA A 68 2.84 8.52 11.59
N THR A 69 3.97 7.93 11.21
CA THR A 69 3.99 6.83 10.23
C THR A 69 3.38 5.54 10.77
N GLY A 70 3.48 5.28 12.07
CA GLY A 70 2.78 4.17 12.74
C GLY A 70 1.26 4.35 12.75
N THR A 71 0.76 5.54 13.09
CA THR A 71 -0.67 5.87 13.04
C THR A 71 -1.20 5.79 11.61
N TRP A 72 -0.42 6.27 10.65
CA TRP A 72 -0.74 6.17 9.24
C TRP A 72 -0.74 4.70 8.76
N ALA A 73 0.19 3.86 9.22
CA ALA A 73 0.20 2.43 8.92
C ALA A 73 -1.04 1.72 9.49
N LEU A 74 -1.51 2.10 10.68
CA LEU A 74 -2.77 1.61 11.25
C LEU A 74 -4.00 2.02 10.42
N ALA A 75 -4.05 3.28 9.97
CA ALA A 75 -5.10 3.73 9.06
C ALA A 75 -5.05 2.96 7.72
N ASP A 76 -3.85 2.71 7.20
CA ASP A 76 -3.67 1.90 6.00
C ASP A 76 -4.13 0.45 6.21
N ALA A 77 -3.99 -0.13 7.39
CA ALA A 77 -4.51 -1.46 7.72
C ALA A 77 -6.02 -1.59 7.43
N LEU A 78 -6.79 -0.55 7.77
CA LEU A 78 -8.23 -0.47 7.50
C LEU A 78 -8.54 -0.23 6.01
N LEU A 79 -7.61 0.39 5.27
CA LEU A 79 -7.74 0.68 3.84
C LEU A 79 -7.23 -0.47 2.94
N ILE A 80 -6.44 -1.42 3.45
CA ILE A 80 -6.01 -2.61 2.69
C ILE A 80 -7.20 -3.37 2.04
N PRO A 81 -8.32 -3.65 2.72
CA PRO A 81 -9.44 -4.36 2.09
C PRO A 81 -10.10 -3.57 0.95
N SER A 82 -10.16 -2.24 1.01
CA SER A 82 -10.66 -1.44 -0.11
C SER A 82 -9.66 -1.38 -1.26
N MET A 83 -8.37 -1.20 -0.97
CA MET A 83 -7.28 -1.24 -1.96
C MET A 83 -7.18 -2.59 -2.68
N ALA A 84 -7.43 -3.68 -1.96
CA ALA A 84 -7.46 -5.01 -2.54
C ALA A 84 -8.63 -5.21 -3.51
N ARG A 85 -9.80 -4.64 -3.20
CA ARG A 85 -10.99 -4.68 -4.07
C ARG A 85 -10.78 -3.87 -5.35
N GLU A 86 -10.16 -2.68 -5.25
CA GLU A 86 -9.80 -1.86 -6.42
C GLU A 86 -8.75 -2.55 -7.32
N ALA A 87 -7.91 -3.39 -6.73
CA ALA A 87 -6.92 -4.17 -7.47
C ALA A 87 -7.51 -5.39 -8.20
N GLU A 88 -8.78 -5.74 -7.98
CA GLU A 88 -9.50 -6.80 -8.69
C GLU A 88 -10.39 -6.22 -9.81
N PRO A 89 -10.00 -6.34 -11.10
CA PRO A 89 -10.86 -5.94 -12.20
C PRO A 89 -11.90 -7.06 -12.44
N GLY A 90 -13.08 -7.02 -11.81
CA GLY A 90 -14.09 -8.04 -12.13
C GLY A 90 -15.41 -8.15 -11.39
N LEU A 91 -15.72 -7.37 -10.35
CA LEU A 91 -17.04 -7.43 -9.73
C LEU A 91 -17.71 -6.05 -9.76
N PRO A 92 -18.67 -5.80 -10.68
CA PRO A 92 -19.53 -4.63 -10.58
C PRO A 92 -20.22 -4.67 -9.22
N ALA A 93 -20.19 -3.54 -8.53
CA ALA A 93 -20.95 -3.30 -7.32
C ALA A 93 -22.44 -3.61 -7.60
N LEU A 94 -22.88 -4.80 -7.21
CA LEU A 94 -24.28 -5.11 -6.99
C LEU A 94 -24.50 -5.09 -5.47
N ALA A 95 -24.80 -3.90 -4.97
CA ALA A 95 -25.47 -3.67 -3.70
C ALA A 95 -26.31 -2.39 -3.84
#